data_AF-A0AAU3WMH8-F1
#
_entry.id   AF-A0AAU3WMH8-F1
#
_cell.length_a   1.000
_cell.length_b   1.000
_cell.length_c   1.000
_cell.angle_alpha   90.00
_cell.angle_beta   90.00
_cell.angle_gamma   90.00
#
_symmetry.space_group_name_H-M   'P 1'
#
loop_
_entity.id
_entity.type
_entity.pdbx_description
1 polymer ?
#
loop_
_entity_poly.entity_id
_entity_poly.type
_entity_poly.pdbx_seq_one_letter_code
_entity_poly.pdbx_strand_id
1 'polypeptide(L)'
;MKLVVQEFLTLDGVSQGPGSPDEDTSDGFTRGGWFVPYVDEEFMGIAEDWLGRADGLLFGRRTYENFARDWPTMTDHPFAPIMNGLPKYVATQSLAEADWSPTTILAGNIAAEVDALKQQPGRELQIHGSARLAQSLLAAGLVDELRLAIAPVVVGRGRRLFPDGGTPAGLHLISQRTTAGGLSVHAFETAGMPAYGVYGG
;
A
#
# COMPACT_ATOMS: atom_id res chain seq x y z
N MET A 1 -7.64 -14.38 6.49
CA MET A 1 -7.75 -13.03 5.88
C MET A 1 -6.93 -12.95 4.60
N LYS A 2 -7.37 -12.16 3.61
CA LYS A 2 -6.55 -11.80 2.44
C LYS A 2 -5.55 -10.69 2.81
N LEU A 3 -4.31 -10.80 2.35
CA LEU A 3 -3.33 -9.72 2.40
C LEU A 3 -3.46 -8.87 1.14
N VAL A 4 -3.85 -7.61 1.33
CA VAL A 4 -4.13 -6.67 0.24
C VAL A 4 -3.15 -5.51 0.31
N VAL A 5 -2.45 -5.25 -0.79
CA VAL A 5 -1.57 -4.09 -0.95
C VAL A 5 -2.30 -3.00 -1.73
N GLN A 6 -2.36 -1.80 -1.15
CA GLN A 6 -2.85 -0.59 -1.80
C GLN A 6 -1.67 0.38 -1.99
N GLU A 7 -1.41 0.76 -3.23
CA GLU A 7 -0.30 1.65 -3.58
C GLU A 7 -0.70 2.68 -4.63
N PHE A 8 -0.15 3.88 -4.48
CA PHE A 8 -0.27 4.94 -5.47
C PHE A 8 1.00 4.94 -6.32
N LEU A 9 0.84 5.07 -7.63
CA LEU A 9 1.96 5.06 -8.56
C LEU A 9 1.88 6.24 -9.52
N THR A 10 3.01 6.82 -9.86
CA THR A 10 3.15 7.59 -11.09
C THR A 10 3.12 6.66 -12.31
N LEU A 11 2.96 7.22 -13.51
CA LEU A 11 2.99 6.46 -14.75
C LEU A 11 4.33 5.72 -14.96
N ASP A 12 5.43 6.28 -14.45
CA ASP A 12 6.77 5.67 -14.44
C ASP A 12 7.08 4.83 -13.18
N GLY A 13 6.05 4.49 -12.41
CA GLY A 13 6.07 3.50 -11.35
C GLY A 13 6.64 3.96 -10.00
N VAL A 14 6.82 5.27 -9.79
CA VAL A 14 7.27 5.83 -8.51
C VAL A 14 6.11 5.87 -7.52
N SER A 15 6.34 5.42 -6.29
CA SER A 15 5.37 5.47 -5.18
C SER A 15 5.81 6.38 -4.03
N GLN A 16 6.97 7.02 -4.14
CA GLN A 16 7.54 7.85 -3.07
C GLN A 16 6.80 9.19 -2.95
N GLY A 17 6.34 9.53 -1.74
CA GLY A 17 5.77 10.84 -1.40
C GLY A 17 4.55 11.28 -2.23
N PRO A 18 3.46 10.48 -2.32
CA PRO A 18 2.29 10.82 -3.12
C PRO A 18 1.48 12.02 -2.60
N GLY A 19 1.42 12.22 -1.29
CA GLY A 19 0.47 13.07 -0.58
C GLY A 19 0.95 14.47 -0.23
N SER A 20 2.26 14.74 -0.14
CA SER A 20 2.75 16.11 0.00
C SER A 20 4.21 16.29 -0.46
N PRO A 21 4.65 17.52 -0.76
CA PRO A 21 6.04 17.80 -1.15
C PRO A 21 7.08 17.28 -0.14
N ASP A 22 6.74 17.32 1.15
CA ASP A 22 7.66 16.98 2.25
C ASP A 22 7.36 15.62 2.91
N GLU A 23 6.39 14.85 2.41
CA GLU A 23 6.00 13.55 2.99
C GLU A 23 7.17 12.58 3.11
N ASP A 24 8.05 12.59 2.10
CA ASP A 24 9.15 11.65 2.00
C ASP A 24 10.32 12.20 1.16
N THR A 25 11.14 13.02 1.79
CA THR A 25 12.34 13.60 1.16
C THR A 25 13.58 12.70 1.23
N SER A 26 13.41 11.42 1.63
CA SER A 26 14.54 10.50 1.73
C SER A 26 15.22 10.30 0.38
N ASP A 27 16.50 9.93 0.40
CA ASP A 27 17.28 9.63 -0.81
C ASP A 27 17.38 10.82 -1.79
N GLY A 28 17.15 12.04 -1.30
CA GLY A 28 17.19 13.28 -2.09
C GLY A 28 15.97 13.47 -2.99
N PHE A 29 14.84 12.82 -2.69
CA PHE A 29 13.60 13.00 -3.45
C PHE A 29 12.95 14.35 -3.14
N THR A 30 12.58 15.10 -4.19
CA THR A 30 12.07 16.49 -4.08
C THR A 30 10.79 16.72 -4.89
N ARG A 31 10.14 15.65 -5.34
CA ARG A 31 9.00 15.71 -6.27
C ARG A 31 7.73 15.13 -5.65
N GLY A 32 7.55 15.31 -4.33
CA GLY A 32 6.40 14.79 -3.60
C GLY A 32 5.09 15.54 -3.88
N GLY A 33 3.97 14.99 -3.42
CA GLY A 33 2.63 15.55 -3.58
C GLY A 33 2.02 15.33 -4.97
N TRP A 34 2.61 14.45 -5.77
CA TRP A 34 2.23 14.25 -7.17
C TRP A 34 0.88 13.54 -7.36
N PHE A 35 0.32 12.89 -6.33
CA PHE A 35 -0.95 12.19 -6.43
C PHE A 35 -2.15 13.11 -6.15
N VAL A 36 -1.97 14.06 -5.22
CA VAL A 36 -3.02 14.97 -4.72
C VAL A 36 -3.81 15.70 -5.83
N PRO A 37 -3.19 16.19 -6.91
CA PRO A 37 -3.93 16.89 -7.97
C PRO A 37 -4.99 16.06 -8.69
N TYR A 38 -4.93 14.72 -8.56
CA TYR A 38 -5.78 13.78 -9.27
C TYR A 38 -6.82 13.10 -8.37
N VAL A 39 -6.81 13.40 -7.07
CA VAL A 39 -7.79 12.88 -6.11
C VAL A 39 -9.13 13.59 -6.33
N ASP A 40 -10.15 12.82 -6.71
CA ASP A 40 -11.52 13.28 -6.90
C ASP A 40 -12.51 12.49 -6.04
N GLU A 41 -13.79 12.87 -6.09
CA GLU A 41 -14.86 12.21 -5.32
C GLU A 41 -15.00 10.73 -5.65
N GLU A 42 -14.81 10.35 -6.92
CA GLU A 42 -14.85 8.95 -7.35
C GLU A 42 -13.72 8.13 -6.72
N PHE A 43 -12.49 8.65 -6.73
CA PHE A 43 -11.37 8.00 -6.06
C PHE A 43 -11.58 7.92 -4.55
N MET A 44 -12.12 8.97 -3.92
CA MET A 44 -12.44 8.94 -2.49
C MET A 44 -13.45 7.84 -2.15
N GLY A 45 -14.47 7.64 -2.98
CA GLY A 45 -15.42 6.52 -2.82
C GLY A 45 -14.78 5.15 -3.00
N ILE A 46 -13.82 5.01 -3.92
CA ILE A 46 -13.03 3.78 -4.08
C ILE A 46 -12.17 3.51 -2.82
N ALA A 47 -11.47 4.53 -2.34
CA ALA A 47 -10.64 4.44 -1.14
C ALA A 47 -11.47 4.10 0.11
N GLU A 48 -12.69 4.64 0.21
CA GLU A 48 -13.64 4.31 1.28
C GLU A 48 -14.09 2.85 1.22
N ASP A 49 -14.51 2.35 0.05
CA ASP A 49 -14.90 0.94 -0.14
C ASP A 49 -13.74 -0.01 0.17
N TRP A 50 -12.51 0.34 -0.24
CA TRP A 50 -11.33 -0.44 0.10
C TRP A 50 -11.12 -0.46 1.61
N LEU A 51 -11.02 0.70 2.26
CA LEU A 51 -10.77 0.77 3.70
C LEU A 51 -11.89 0.08 4.52
N GLY A 52 -13.15 0.17 4.08
CA GLY A 52 -14.29 -0.49 4.74
C GLY A 52 -14.23 -2.02 4.76
N ARG A 53 -13.36 -2.63 3.94
CA ARG A 53 -13.10 -4.08 3.93
C ARG A 53 -11.99 -4.52 4.89
N ALA A 54 -11.24 -3.58 5.44
CA ALA A 54 -10.14 -3.87 6.35
C ALA A 54 -10.69 -4.42 7.68
N ASP A 55 -10.09 -5.50 8.14
CA ASP A 55 -10.22 -5.98 9.51
C ASP A 55 -8.90 -5.81 10.29
N GLY A 56 -7.81 -5.43 9.60
CA GLY A 56 -6.55 -5.00 10.20
C GLY A 56 -5.66 -4.23 9.21
N LEU A 57 -4.77 -3.42 9.75
CA LEU A 57 -3.82 -2.61 8.99
C LEU A 57 -2.39 -3.08 9.26
N LEU A 58 -1.61 -3.32 8.20
CA LEU A 58 -0.23 -3.76 8.29
C LEU A 58 0.70 -2.64 7.79
N PHE A 59 1.64 -2.24 8.64
CA PHE A 59 2.55 -1.13 8.38
C PHE A 59 4.01 -1.56 8.47
N GLY A 60 4.84 -0.92 7.64
CA GLY A 60 6.27 -0.80 7.94
C GLY A 60 6.50 0.33 8.93
N ARG A 61 7.58 0.25 9.72
CA ARG A 61 7.92 1.21 10.78
C ARG A 61 7.66 2.68 10.43
N ARG A 62 8.23 3.19 9.34
CA ARG A 62 8.18 4.62 9.02
C ARG A 62 6.77 5.09 8.65
N THR A 63 6.03 4.28 7.89
CA THR A 63 4.63 4.58 7.57
C THR A 63 3.79 4.61 8.84
N TYR A 64 4.01 3.65 9.74
CA TYR A 64 3.37 3.65 11.05
C TYR A 64 3.67 4.92 11.85
N GLU A 65 4.94 5.33 11.97
CA GLU A 65 5.32 6.54 12.71
C GLU A 65 4.66 7.81 12.15
N ASN A 66 4.57 7.94 10.82
CA ASN A 66 3.85 9.04 10.18
C ASN A 66 2.35 8.99 10.47
N PHE A 67 1.73 7.81 10.34
CA PHE A 67 0.30 7.63 10.55
C PHE A 67 -0.09 7.83 12.02
N ALA A 68 0.70 7.31 12.95
CA ALA A 68 0.53 7.46 14.38
C ALA A 68 0.68 8.93 14.84
N ARG A 69 1.47 9.74 14.14
CA ARG A 69 1.56 11.18 14.39
C ARG A 69 0.29 11.92 13.94
N ASP A 70 -0.23 11.58 12.77
CA ASP A 70 -1.24 12.40 12.09
C ASP A 70 -2.69 11.96 12.40
N TRP A 71 -3.01 10.66 12.26
CA TRP A 71 -4.39 10.13 12.35
C TRP A 71 -5.10 10.35 13.69
N PRO A 72 -4.44 10.27 14.86
CA PRO A 72 -5.10 10.56 16.12
C PRO A 72 -5.65 12.00 16.22
N THR A 73 -5.11 12.93 15.43
CA THR A 73 -5.51 14.34 15.42
C THR A 73 -6.54 14.68 14.34
N MET A 74 -6.81 13.77 13.40
CA MET A 74 -7.71 13.97 12.26
C MET A 74 -9.18 13.73 12.63
N THR A 75 -9.77 14.52 13.52
CA THR A 75 -11.14 14.26 14.03
C THR A 75 -12.24 14.40 12.97
N ASP A 76 -12.03 15.22 11.95
CA ASP A 76 -13.06 15.54 10.94
C ASP A 76 -12.89 14.73 9.64
N HIS A 77 -11.89 13.85 9.55
CA HIS A 77 -11.64 13.05 8.35
C HIS A 77 -12.56 11.82 8.31
N PRO A 78 -13.25 11.52 7.20
CA PRO A 78 -14.22 10.41 7.12
C PRO A 78 -13.59 9.04 7.43
N PHE A 79 -12.32 8.86 7.11
CA PHE A 79 -11.59 7.61 7.40
C PHE A 79 -11.08 7.49 8.84
N ALA A 80 -11.07 8.57 9.62
CA ALA A 80 -10.46 8.56 10.95
C ALA A 80 -11.07 7.55 11.93
N PRO A 81 -12.41 7.34 11.98
CA PRO A 81 -12.98 6.31 12.84
C PRO A 81 -12.46 4.91 12.52
N ILE A 82 -12.38 4.55 11.24
CA ILE A 82 -11.90 3.23 10.81
C ILE A 82 -10.40 3.11 11.08
N MET A 83 -9.61 4.11 10.65
CA MET A 83 -8.16 4.13 10.84
C MET A 83 -7.77 4.03 12.31
N ASN A 84 -8.44 4.76 13.19
CA ASN A 84 -8.16 4.72 14.63
C ASN A 84 -8.72 3.46 15.32
N GLY A 85 -9.82 2.90 14.83
CA GLY A 85 -10.47 1.72 15.43
C GLY A 85 -9.83 0.37 15.11
N LEU A 86 -9.27 0.19 13.90
CA LEU A 86 -8.75 -1.11 13.45
C LEU A 86 -7.47 -1.53 14.18
N PRO A 87 -7.21 -2.84 14.36
CA PRO A 87 -5.91 -3.32 14.83
C PRO A 87 -4.81 -2.97 13.82
N LYS A 88 -3.69 -2.44 14.34
CA LYS A 88 -2.48 -2.17 13.55
C LYS A 88 -1.41 -3.21 13.87
N TYR A 89 -0.76 -3.69 12.84
CA TYR A 89 0.37 -4.60 12.93
C TYR A 89 1.59 -3.90 12.34
N VAL A 90 2.68 -3.81 13.10
CA VAL A 90 3.86 -3.04 12.67
C VAL A 90 5.04 -3.98 12.46
N ALA A 91 5.37 -4.24 11.20
CA ALA A 91 6.55 -5.01 10.82
C ALA A 91 7.82 -4.18 11.03
N THR A 92 8.63 -4.54 12.03
CA THR A 92 9.80 -3.77 12.44
C THR A 92 10.77 -4.60 13.27
N GLN A 93 12.05 -4.26 13.20
CA GLN A 93 13.10 -4.84 14.06
C GLN A 93 13.60 -3.87 15.13
N SER A 94 13.10 -2.63 15.14
CA SER A 94 13.74 -1.53 15.87
C SER A 94 12.76 -0.60 16.59
N LEU A 95 11.46 -0.81 16.43
CA LEU A 95 10.45 -0.09 17.20
C LEU A 95 10.20 -0.87 18.49
N ALA A 96 10.36 -0.21 19.64
CA ALA A 96 10.16 -0.83 20.95
C ALA A 96 8.74 -0.59 21.49
N GLU A 97 8.15 0.57 21.18
CA GLU A 97 6.86 1.01 21.71
C GLU A 97 5.99 1.60 20.59
N ALA A 98 4.67 1.58 20.80
CA ALA A 98 3.68 1.96 19.82
C ALA A 98 2.55 2.77 20.47
N ASP A 99 2.43 4.04 20.08
CA ASP A 99 1.54 4.99 20.77
C ASP A 99 0.14 5.12 20.14
N TRP A 100 -0.09 4.47 18.99
CA TRP A 100 -1.37 4.50 18.29
C TRP A 100 -2.12 3.18 18.50
N SER A 101 -3.03 3.15 19.47
CA SER A 101 -3.73 1.91 19.84
C SER A 101 -4.94 1.61 18.94
N PRO A 102 -5.34 0.33 18.77
CA PRO A 102 -4.63 -0.88 19.22
C PRO A 102 -3.52 -1.31 18.25
N THR A 103 -2.27 -1.45 18.74
CA THR A 103 -1.12 -1.87 17.91
C THR A 103 -0.44 -3.12 18.46
N THR A 104 -0.04 -4.01 17.54
CA THR A 104 0.85 -5.15 17.79
C THR A 104 2.14 -4.98 16.99
N ILE A 105 3.29 -5.07 17.65
CA ILE A 105 4.60 -5.05 16.99
C ILE A 105 4.93 -6.46 16.50
N LEU A 106 5.20 -6.61 15.20
CA LEU A 106 5.68 -7.86 14.59
C LEU A 106 7.20 -7.77 14.44
N ALA A 107 7.91 -8.62 15.15
CA ALA A 107 9.37 -8.67 15.17
C ALA A 107 9.91 -10.03 14.69
N GLY A 108 11.19 -10.09 14.35
CA GLY A 108 11.84 -11.32 13.88
C GLY A 108 11.45 -11.67 12.44
N ASN A 109 10.89 -12.86 12.23
CA ASN A 109 10.52 -13.34 10.90
C ASN A 109 9.17 -12.77 10.46
N ILE A 110 9.22 -11.57 9.85
CA ILE A 110 8.03 -10.84 9.39
C ILE A 110 7.15 -11.68 8.45
N ALA A 111 7.73 -12.47 7.55
CA ALA A 111 6.94 -13.29 6.64
C ALA A 111 6.12 -14.35 7.39
N ALA A 112 6.70 -15.01 8.39
CA ALA A 112 6.00 -15.99 9.21
C ALA A 112 4.92 -15.35 10.09
N GLU A 113 5.20 -14.17 10.69
CA GLU A 113 4.22 -13.43 11.47
C GLU A 113 3.01 -13.01 10.62
N VAL A 114 3.25 -12.49 9.42
CA VAL A 114 2.19 -12.10 8.48
C VAL A 114 1.40 -13.31 8.00
N ASP A 115 2.06 -14.44 7.69
CA ASP A 115 1.37 -15.67 7.33
C ASP A 115 0.47 -16.17 8.47
N ALA A 116 0.94 -16.13 9.71
CA ALA A 116 0.12 -16.48 10.88
C ALA A 116 -1.11 -15.57 11.03
N LEU A 117 -0.97 -14.25 10.78
CA LEU A 117 -2.10 -13.33 10.75
C LEU A 117 -3.09 -13.67 9.62
N LYS A 118 -2.60 -14.05 8.44
CA LYS A 118 -3.47 -14.47 7.33
C LYS A 118 -4.32 -15.70 7.68
N GLN A 119 -3.86 -16.59 8.56
CA GLN A 119 -4.63 -17.76 9.00
C GLN A 119 -5.76 -17.43 10.00
N GLN A 120 -5.80 -16.20 10.53
CA GLN A 120 -6.88 -15.76 11.43
C GLN A 120 -8.17 -15.47 10.66
N PRO A 121 -9.35 -15.58 11.34
CA PRO A 121 -10.62 -15.18 10.75
C PRO A 121 -10.64 -13.67 10.44
N GLY A 122 -11.28 -13.30 9.34
CA GLY A 122 -11.43 -11.92 8.89
C GLY A 122 -11.35 -11.79 7.36
N ARG A 123 -11.68 -10.60 6.87
CA ARG A 123 -11.74 -10.23 5.45
C ARG A 123 -10.35 -9.85 4.93
N GLU A 124 -9.86 -8.67 5.27
CA GLU A 124 -8.63 -8.12 4.70
C GLU A 124 -7.66 -7.59 5.77
N LEU A 125 -6.39 -7.97 5.61
CA LEU A 125 -5.24 -7.30 6.23
C LEU A 125 -4.64 -6.37 5.17
N GLN A 126 -4.76 -5.06 5.38
CA GLN A 126 -4.45 -4.07 4.35
C GLN A 126 -3.12 -3.35 4.61
N ILE A 127 -2.34 -3.20 3.54
CA ILE A 127 -1.12 -2.39 3.50
C ILE A 127 -1.44 -1.11 2.71
N HIS A 128 -1.41 0.05 3.37
CA HIS A 128 -1.53 1.37 2.72
C HIS A 128 -0.14 1.98 2.59
N GLY A 129 0.62 1.44 1.64
CA GLY A 129 2.08 1.55 1.66
C GLY A 129 2.74 0.90 2.88
N SER A 130 4.07 0.87 2.99
CA SER A 130 5.05 1.35 2.02
C SER A 130 5.48 0.26 1.04
N ALA A 131 5.95 0.72 -0.13
CA ALA A 131 6.49 -0.13 -1.18
C ALA A 131 7.54 -1.14 -0.71
N ARG A 132 8.39 -0.79 0.27
CA ARG A 132 9.40 -1.72 0.80
C ARG A 132 8.78 -2.93 1.50
N LEU A 133 7.74 -2.71 2.29
CA LEU A 133 7.03 -3.82 2.94
C LEU A 133 6.29 -4.65 1.90
N ALA A 134 5.56 -4.00 0.99
CA ALA A 134 4.88 -4.66 -0.11
C ALA A 134 5.82 -5.52 -0.96
N GLN A 135 7.00 -5.01 -1.32
CA GLN A 135 8.05 -5.76 -2.04
C GLN A 135 8.47 -7.01 -1.29
N SER A 136 8.74 -6.91 0.01
CA SER A 136 9.18 -8.05 0.80
C SER A 136 8.12 -9.16 0.89
N LEU A 137 6.84 -8.77 0.98
CA LEU A 137 5.73 -9.72 1.09
C LEU A 137 5.31 -10.28 -0.28
N LEU A 138 5.48 -9.51 -1.35
CA LEU A 138 5.39 -10.02 -2.73
C LEU A 138 6.48 -11.07 -2.98
N ALA A 139 7.72 -10.78 -2.57
CA ALA A 139 8.83 -11.72 -2.70
C ALA A 139 8.63 -13.01 -1.88
N ALA A 140 7.93 -12.92 -0.76
CA ALA A 140 7.54 -14.06 0.06
C ALA A 140 6.30 -14.80 -0.48
N GLY A 141 5.66 -14.34 -1.55
CA GLY A 141 4.45 -14.95 -2.10
C GLY A 141 3.21 -14.80 -1.22
N LEU A 142 3.20 -13.81 -0.31
CA LEU A 142 2.14 -13.65 0.70
C LEU A 142 1.03 -12.68 0.29
N VAL A 143 1.26 -11.81 -0.69
CA VAL A 143 0.25 -10.84 -1.15
C VAL A 143 -0.78 -11.55 -2.01
N ASP A 144 -2.06 -11.44 -1.68
CA ASP A 144 -3.16 -12.05 -2.45
C ASP A 144 -3.69 -11.08 -3.51
N GLU A 145 -3.78 -9.78 -3.17
CA GLU A 145 -4.36 -8.76 -4.05
C GLU A 145 -3.50 -7.47 -4.08
N LEU A 146 -3.31 -6.92 -5.27
CA LEU A 146 -2.67 -5.63 -5.52
C LEU A 146 -3.68 -4.63 -6.07
N ARG A 147 -3.93 -3.56 -5.33
CA ARG A 147 -4.78 -2.44 -5.70
C ARG A 147 -3.90 -1.23 -6.00
N LEU A 148 -3.86 -0.81 -7.25
CA LEU A 148 -2.97 0.23 -7.75
C LEU A 148 -3.79 1.41 -8.26
N ALA A 149 -3.50 2.62 -7.78
CA ALA A 149 -4.01 3.86 -8.36
C ALA A 149 -2.87 4.58 -9.08
N ILE A 150 -2.95 4.65 -10.41
CA ILE A 150 -1.89 5.18 -11.26
C ILE A 150 -2.27 6.60 -11.70
N ALA A 151 -1.48 7.57 -11.25
CA ALA A 151 -1.62 8.97 -11.64
C ALA A 151 -0.95 9.25 -13.00
N PRO A 152 -1.55 10.09 -13.85
CA PRO A 152 -1.04 10.42 -15.18
C PRO A 152 0.10 11.45 -15.12
N VAL A 153 1.14 11.15 -14.33
CA VAL A 153 2.32 11.98 -14.11
C VAL A 153 3.59 11.14 -14.22
N VAL A 154 4.68 11.73 -14.70
CA VAL A 154 6.01 11.11 -14.73
C VAL A 154 6.95 11.96 -13.89
N VAL A 155 7.47 11.39 -12.80
CA VAL A 155 8.35 12.12 -11.86
C VAL A 155 9.82 11.71 -11.98
N GLY A 156 10.12 10.67 -12.74
CA GLY A 156 11.46 10.24 -13.12
C GLY A 156 12.20 9.47 -12.03
N ARG A 157 12.61 10.15 -10.95
CA ARG A 157 13.37 9.53 -9.85
C ARG A 157 12.48 9.36 -8.63
N GLY A 158 12.74 8.31 -7.86
CA GLY A 158 12.05 8.02 -6.61
C GLY A 158 11.97 6.50 -6.39
N ARG A 159 11.59 6.11 -5.17
CA ARG A 159 11.34 4.70 -4.86
C ARG A 159 10.11 4.20 -5.63
N ARG A 160 10.24 3.00 -6.20
CA ARG A 160 9.21 2.33 -7.00
C ARG A 160 8.65 1.14 -6.24
N LEU A 161 7.40 0.75 -6.52
CA LEU A 161 6.84 -0.52 -6.04
C LEU A 161 7.56 -1.71 -6.69
N PHE A 162 7.83 -1.64 -7.99
CA PHE A 162 8.56 -2.65 -8.75
C PHE A 162 9.92 -2.07 -9.20
N PRO A 163 10.99 -2.23 -8.41
CA PRO A 163 12.31 -1.73 -8.75
C PRO A 163 13.02 -2.65 -9.76
N ASP A 164 14.04 -2.12 -10.43
CA ASP A 164 14.93 -2.93 -11.26
C ASP A 164 15.57 -4.05 -10.42
N GLY A 165 15.54 -5.28 -10.93
CA GLY A 165 16.00 -6.46 -10.20
C GLY A 165 15.06 -6.94 -9.07
N GLY A 166 13.86 -6.38 -8.97
CA GLY A 166 12.83 -6.85 -8.05
C GLY A 166 12.27 -8.24 -8.40
N THR A 167 11.56 -8.85 -7.45
CA THR A 167 10.95 -10.18 -7.64
C THR A 167 9.89 -10.13 -8.75
N PRO A 168 9.96 -11.02 -9.76
CA PRO A 168 8.92 -11.13 -10.77
C PRO A 168 7.59 -11.60 -10.16
N ALA A 169 6.47 -11.02 -10.61
CA ALA A 169 5.14 -11.42 -10.20
C ALA A 169 4.20 -11.52 -11.41
N GLY A 170 3.53 -12.66 -11.56
CA GLY A 170 2.38 -12.82 -12.44
C GLY A 170 1.15 -12.20 -11.79
N LEU A 171 0.30 -11.56 -12.58
CA LEU A 171 -0.90 -10.87 -12.10
C LEU A 171 -2.10 -11.20 -13.00
N HIS A 172 -3.28 -11.33 -12.40
CA HIS A 172 -4.55 -11.43 -13.10
C HIS A 172 -5.42 -10.22 -12.78
N LEU A 173 -5.89 -9.51 -13.81
CA LEU A 173 -6.75 -8.34 -13.64
C LEU A 173 -8.12 -8.77 -13.08
N ILE A 174 -8.46 -8.27 -11.89
CA ILE A 174 -9.77 -8.46 -11.25
C ILE A 174 -10.71 -7.33 -11.67
N SER A 175 -10.24 -6.08 -11.61
CA SER A 175 -11.04 -4.92 -11.98
C SER A 175 -10.18 -3.76 -12.48
N GLN A 176 -10.80 -2.89 -13.29
CA GLN A 176 -10.21 -1.64 -13.75
C GLN A 176 -11.28 -0.53 -13.76
N ARG A 177 -10.84 0.68 -13.42
CA ARG A 177 -11.64 1.92 -13.41
C ARG A 177 -10.76 3.09 -13.82
N THR A 178 -11.39 4.15 -14.33
CA THR A 178 -10.74 5.44 -14.54
C THR A 178 -11.60 6.50 -13.88
N THR A 179 -11.00 7.37 -13.09
CA THR A 179 -11.73 8.45 -12.42
C THR A 179 -11.78 9.71 -13.27
N ALA A 180 -12.70 10.63 -12.98
CA ALA A 180 -12.79 11.92 -13.66
C ALA A 180 -11.50 12.77 -13.52
N GLY A 181 -10.79 12.63 -12.40
CA GLY A 181 -9.47 13.21 -12.12
C GLY A 181 -8.34 12.55 -12.92
N GLY A 182 -8.61 11.49 -13.68
CA GLY A 182 -7.65 10.84 -14.57
C GLY A 182 -6.81 9.74 -13.94
N LEU A 183 -7.14 9.29 -12.73
CA LEU A 183 -6.49 8.13 -12.12
C LEU A 183 -6.92 6.85 -12.84
N SER A 184 -5.95 5.99 -13.17
CA SER A 184 -6.23 4.63 -13.62
C SER A 184 -6.11 3.68 -12.43
N VAL A 185 -7.24 3.10 -12.02
CA VAL A 185 -7.32 2.26 -10.82
C VAL A 185 -7.49 0.80 -11.22
N HIS A 186 -6.65 -0.06 -10.69
CA HIS A 186 -6.63 -1.48 -11.01
C HIS A 186 -6.60 -2.34 -9.74
N ALA A 187 -7.31 -3.46 -9.76
CA ALA A 187 -7.14 -4.53 -8.79
C ALA A 187 -6.65 -5.79 -9.51
N PHE A 188 -5.63 -6.44 -8.96
CA PHE A 188 -5.04 -7.66 -9.48
C PHE A 188 -4.97 -8.74 -8.41
N GLU A 189 -5.23 -9.98 -8.79
CA GLU A 189 -4.85 -11.16 -8.02
C GLU A 189 -3.41 -11.54 -8.35
N THR A 190 -2.63 -11.97 -7.36
CA THR A 190 -1.29 -12.49 -7.60
C THR A 190 -1.35 -13.92 -8.13
N ALA A 191 -0.55 -14.22 -9.15
CA ALA A 191 -0.58 -15.49 -9.89
C ALA A 191 0.74 -16.27 -9.81
N GLY A 192 1.55 -16.01 -8.78
CA GLY A 192 2.89 -16.59 -8.65
C GLY A 192 3.86 -16.02 -9.68
N MET A 193 4.58 -16.88 -10.40
CA MET A 193 5.55 -16.45 -11.40
C MET A 193 4.87 -15.93 -12.68
N PRO A 194 5.42 -14.88 -13.33
CA PRO A 194 4.88 -14.38 -14.60
C PRO A 194 5.01 -15.42 -15.71
N ALA A 195 4.00 -15.44 -16.59
CA ALA A 195 4.05 -16.18 -17.85
C ALA A 195 4.76 -15.35 -18.93
N TYR A 196 5.57 -16.02 -19.74
CA TYR A 196 6.25 -15.42 -20.89
C TYR A 196 5.83 -16.14 -22.17
N GLY A 197 5.54 -15.37 -23.22
CA GLY A 197 5.15 -15.89 -24.52
C GLY A 197 5.93 -15.23 -25.65
N VAL A 198 5.83 -15.83 -26.83
CA VAL A 198 6.28 -15.24 -28.09
C VAL A 198 5.05 -14.93 -28.93
N TYR A 199 5.08 -13.87 -29.74
CA TYR A 199 4.01 -13.62 -30.71
C TYR A 199 3.91 -14.83 -31.65
N GLY A 200 2.74 -15.45 -31.71
CA GLY A 200 2.41 -16.37 -32.80
C GLY A 200 2.17 -15.55 -34.07
N GLY A 201 2.75 -15.99 -35.19
CA GLY A 201 2.47 -15.40 -36.51
C GLY A 201 1.08 -15.70 -37.01
#